data_AF-A0A9Q3DC41-F1
#
_entry.id   AF-A0A9Q3DC41-F1
#
_cell.length_a   1.000
_cell.length_b   1.000
_cell.length_c   1.000
_cell.angle_alpha   90.00
_cell.angle_beta   90.00
_cell.angle_gamma   90.00
#
_symmetry.space_group_name_H-M   'P 1'
#
loop_
_entity.id
_entity.type
_entity.pdbx_description
1 polymer ?
#
loop_
_entity_poly.entity_id
_entity_poly.type
_entity_poly.pdbx_seq_one_letter_code
_entity_poly.pdbx_strand_id
1 'polypeptide(L)'
;MKEKYDVTEDESDVGEASMTEPEIIEEPKVKIFTKKHQSPANKWKHGQIIPPNQQRLRIPKSTFLTQSFKDWMKWFLNVSGVQEIIDFWKIELESQPPQPIFDITQGSMWQTIFPEENTNRRLVLGFSLFIDWFNTLKNKLSGRQLSMGVIALNCLNLPPPLHYQTKYTLIFGIIPGTKLPKMFTVNNILGPLVKKLLELNKGAIIPIPKHPSGCKVVVKLAALIGDIVATHEVVGFMSHSAQRFCTWCEVQGSKKEELKLGRL
;
A
#
# COMPACT_ATOMS: atom_id res chain seq x y z
N MET A 1 -38.29 -25.82 9.41
CA MET A 1 -37.68 -25.77 8.07
C MET A 1 -36.28 -25.19 8.20
N LYS A 2 -35.27 -26.05 8.11
CA LYS A 2 -33.85 -25.69 8.01
C LYS A 2 -33.36 -26.41 6.76
N GLU A 3 -33.14 -25.69 5.67
CA GLU A 3 -32.54 -26.25 4.47
C GLU A 3 -31.02 -26.33 4.68
N LYS A 4 -30.49 -27.56 4.57
CA LYS A 4 -29.07 -27.84 4.37
C LYS A 4 -28.81 -27.71 2.87
N TYR A 5 -27.82 -26.91 2.51
CA TYR A 5 -27.21 -26.96 1.18
C TYR A 5 -25.92 -27.76 1.31
N ASP A 6 -25.92 -28.98 0.79
CA ASP A 6 -24.71 -29.73 0.46
C ASP A 6 -24.12 -29.12 -0.81
N VAL A 7 -22.86 -28.69 -0.76
CA VAL A 7 -22.08 -28.31 -1.94
C VAL A 7 -21.11 -29.46 -2.18
N THR A 8 -21.38 -30.25 -3.21
CA THR A 8 -20.45 -31.22 -3.77
C THR A 8 -19.41 -30.45 -4.59
N GLU A 9 -18.15 -30.51 -4.17
CA GLU A 9 -17.00 -30.03 -4.94
C GLU A 9 -16.77 -31.01 -6.10
N ASP A 10 -17.00 -30.54 -7.32
CA ASP A 10 -16.68 -31.26 -8.55
C ASP A 10 -15.25 -30.86 -8.94
N GLU A 11 -14.27 -31.63 -8.48
CA GLU A 11 -12.88 -31.55 -8.94
C GLU A 11 -12.80 -32.02 -10.39
N SER A 12 -13.01 -31.09 -11.32
CA SER A 12 -12.63 -31.28 -12.72
C SER A 12 -11.26 -30.63 -12.95
N ASP A 13 -10.33 -31.52 -13.28
CA ASP A 13 -8.94 -31.32 -13.68
C ASP A 13 -8.71 -30.04 -14.52
N VAL A 14 -8.23 -28.97 -13.88
CA VAL A 14 -7.59 -27.85 -14.57
C VAL A 14 -6.10 -28.02 -14.38
N GLY A 15 -5.44 -28.42 -15.47
CA GLY A 15 -4.01 -28.74 -15.51
C GLY A 15 -3.15 -27.79 -14.68
N GLU A 16 -2.40 -28.39 -13.76
CA GLU A 16 -1.45 -27.74 -12.88
C GLU A 16 -0.34 -27.09 -13.72
N ALA A 17 -0.51 -25.81 -14.06
CA ALA A 17 0.58 -25.01 -14.59
C ALA A 17 1.60 -24.83 -13.46
N SER A 18 2.71 -25.57 -13.54
CA SER A 18 3.84 -25.41 -12.60
C SER A 18 4.42 -23.99 -12.77
N MET A 19 3.93 -23.05 -11.98
CA MET A 19 4.43 -21.68 -11.92
C MET A 19 5.20 -21.52 -10.61
N THR A 20 6.52 -21.46 -10.72
CA THR A 20 7.38 -21.11 -9.60
C THR A 20 7.03 -19.70 -9.12
N GLU A 21 6.69 -19.56 -7.83
CA GLU A 21 6.60 -18.26 -7.16
C GLU A 21 7.87 -17.45 -7.46
N PRO A 22 7.77 -16.11 -7.61
CA PRO A 22 8.96 -15.31 -7.84
C PRO A 22 9.92 -15.53 -6.67
N GLU A 23 11.16 -15.89 -6.99
CA GLU A 23 12.25 -15.87 -6.03
C GLU A 23 12.24 -14.48 -5.37
N ILE A 24 12.17 -14.43 -4.04
CA ILE A 24 12.20 -13.16 -3.31
C ILE A 24 13.61 -12.59 -3.53
N ILE A 25 13.78 -11.80 -4.59
CA ILE A 25 14.98 -11.02 -4.80
C ILE A 25 14.91 -9.89 -3.77
N GLU A 26 15.53 -10.12 -2.60
CA GLU A 26 15.66 -9.11 -1.56
C GLU A 26 16.35 -7.87 -2.16
N GLU A 27 15.61 -6.76 -2.28
CA GLU A 27 16.25 -5.46 -2.47
C GLU A 27 17.10 -5.13 -1.22
N PRO A 28 18.14 -4.30 -1.34
CA PRO A 28 19.02 -4.00 -0.22
C PRO A 28 18.22 -3.47 0.97
N LYS A 29 18.38 -4.15 2.11
CA LYS A 29 17.91 -3.75 3.45
C LYS A 29 17.76 -2.24 3.59
N VAL A 30 16.52 -1.76 3.64
CA VAL A 30 16.23 -0.33 3.84
C VAL A 30 16.63 0.04 5.26
N LYS A 31 17.64 0.90 5.38
CA LYS A 31 18.13 1.43 6.65
C LYS A 31 17.37 2.69 7.03
N ILE A 32 16.61 2.64 8.12
CA ILE A 32 15.93 3.82 8.66
C ILE A 32 16.87 4.57 9.61
N PHE A 33 17.18 5.82 9.28
CA PHE A 33 17.99 6.70 10.09
C PHE A 33 17.12 7.72 10.82
N THR A 34 17.32 7.89 12.13
CA THR A 34 16.67 8.97 12.89
C THR A 34 17.73 9.96 13.39
N LYS A 35 17.45 11.26 13.33
CA LYS A 35 18.30 12.30 13.92
C LYS A 35 18.24 12.15 15.45
N LYS A 36 19.34 11.80 16.11
CA LYS A 36 19.45 11.94 17.57
C LYS A 36 19.79 13.41 17.85
N HIS A 37 18.91 14.13 18.56
CA HIS A 37 19.38 15.21 19.42
C HIS A 37 20.01 14.49 20.62
N GLN A 38 21.33 14.45 20.71
CA GLN A 38 21.95 14.15 22.00
C GLN A 38 21.61 15.35 22.88
N SER A 39 20.70 15.16 23.84
CA SER A 39 20.79 15.93 25.07
C SER A 39 22.04 15.39 25.77
N PRO A 40 23.09 16.19 25.97
CA PRO A 40 24.30 15.68 26.59
C PRO A 40 24.00 15.55 28.08
N ALA A 41 23.76 14.32 28.52
CA ALA A 41 24.04 13.96 29.90
C ALA A 41 25.57 14.02 30.03
N ASN A 42 26.09 15.21 30.30
CA ASN A 42 27.36 15.51 30.96
C ASN A 42 27.49 17.04 31.10
N LYS A 43 27.81 17.47 32.32
CA LYS A 43 27.97 18.87 32.76
C LYS A 43 28.85 19.67 31.78
N TRP A 44 28.25 20.61 31.05
CA TRP A 44 29.01 21.59 30.27
C TRP A 44 29.57 22.66 31.20
N LYS A 45 30.88 22.60 31.47
CA LYS A 45 31.61 23.78 31.93
C LYS A 45 31.66 24.77 30.77
N HIS A 46 31.31 26.03 31.04
CA HIS A 46 31.25 27.08 30.03
C HIS A 46 32.57 27.19 29.26
N GLY A 47 32.52 27.26 27.92
CA GLY A 47 33.63 27.73 27.09
C GLY A 47 34.36 26.75 26.15
N GLN A 48 33.77 25.62 25.73
CA GLN A 48 34.40 24.79 24.68
C GLN A 48 33.69 24.89 23.33
N ILE A 49 34.46 25.33 22.33
CA ILE A 49 34.12 25.39 20.91
C ILE A 49 34.06 23.96 20.37
N ILE A 50 32.95 23.60 19.72
CA ILE A 50 32.80 22.28 19.07
C ILE A 50 33.73 22.24 17.85
N PRO A 51 34.62 21.22 17.70
CA PRO A 51 35.48 21.12 16.52
C PRO A 51 34.64 20.85 15.25
N PRO A 52 34.99 21.41 14.07
CA PRO A 52 34.11 21.43 12.88
C PRO A 52 33.84 20.07 12.21
N ASN A 53 34.50 18.98 12.66
CA ASN A 53 34.58 17.74 11.88
C ASN A 53 34.03 16.49 12.57
N GLN A 54 33.11 16.64 13.52
CA GLN A 54 32.37 15.49 14.06
C GLN A 54 31.27 15.09 13.08
N GLN A 55 31.63 14.34 12.02
CA GLN A 55 30.66 13.68 11.15
C GLN A 55 29.72 12.85 12.03
N ARG A 56 28.44 13.24 12.08
CA ARG A 56 27.42 12.53 12.83
C ARG A 56 27.24 11.14 12.22
N LEU A 57 27.84 10.13 12.83
CA LEU A 57 27.65 8.73 12.45
C LEU A 57 26.16 8.39 12.51
N ARG A 58 25.55 8.13 11.35
CA ARG A 58 24.15 7.70 11.25
C ARG A 58 24.09 6.19 11.46
N ILE A 59 23.67 5.77 12.64
CA ILE A 59 23.44 4.35 12.96
C ILE A 59 21.97 4.01 12.62
N PRO A 60 21.70 2.99 11.78
CA PRO A 60 20.33 2.58 11.49
C PRO A 60 19.66 2.05 12.75
N LYS A 61 18.44 2.51 13.05
CA LYS A 61 17.67 2.06 14.22
C LYS A 61 16.81 0.84 13.94
N SER A 62 16.38 0.68 12.70
CA SER A 62 15.56 -0.44 12.25
C SER A 62 15.85 -0.71 10.78
N THR A 63 15.72 -1.98 10.41
CA THR A 63 15.81 -2.47 9.04
C THR A 63 14.57 -3.31 8.80
N PHE A 64 13.98 -3.18 7.63
CA PHE A 64 12.88 -4.02 7.21
C PHE A 64 13.13 -4.56 5.82
N LEU A 65 12.55 -5.72 5.53
CA LEU A 65 12.63 -6.37 4.24
C LEU A 65 11.61 -5.73 3.31
N THR A 66 12.02 -5.52 2.06
CA THR A 66 11.16 -4.98 1.01
C THR A 66 11.21 -5.84 -0.25
N GLN A 67 10.06 -5.99 -0.89
CA GLN A 67 9.96 -6.57 -2.23
C GLN A 67 10.00 -5.45 -3.27
N SER A 68 10.72 -5.67 -4.38
CA SER A 68 10.78 -4.68 -5.46
C SER A 68 9.42 -4.52 -6.13
N PHE A 69 8.82 -3.32 -6.04
CA PHE A 69 7.56 -3.06 -6.75
C PHE A 69 7.76 -3.18 -8.27
N LYS A 70 8.92 -2.77 -8.81
CA LYS A 70 9.15 -2.85 -10.27
C LYS A 70 9.25 -4.29 -10.75
N ASP A 71 9.97 -5.15 -10.04
CA ASP A 71 10.13 -6.54 -10.47
C ASP A 71 8.85 -7.35 -10.21
N TRP A 72 8.15 -7.06 -9.10
CA TRP A 72 6.80 -7.59 -8.89
C TRP A 72 5.85 -7.17 -10.01
N MET A 73 5.89 -5.93 -10.49
CA MET A 73 5.07 -5.48 -11.62
C MET A 73 5.39 -6.23 -12.92
N LYS A 74 6.67 -6.51 -13.20
CA LYS A 74 7.06 -7.31 -14.36
C LYS A 74 6.48 -8.71 -14.24
N TRP A 75 6.63 -9.34 -13.07
CA TRP A 75 6.06 -10.67 -12.81
C TRP A 75 4.54 -10.65 -12.96
N PHE A 76 3.84 -9.78 -12.23
CA PHE A 76 2.38 -9.67 -12.18
C PHE A 76 1.77 -9.53 -13.58
N LEU A 77 2.31 -8.65 -14.42
CA LEU A 77 1.80 -8.44 -15.78
C LEU A 77 2.16 -9.57 -16.76
N ASN A 78 3.09 -10.46 -16.40
CA ASN A 78 3.45 -11.65 -17.15
C ASN A 78 2.81 -12.93 -16.59
N VAL A 79 2.07 -12.85 -15.47
CA VAL A 79 1.24 -13.98 -15.01
C VAL A 79 0.18 -14.24 -16.08
N SER A 80 0.06 -15.51 -16.47
CA SER A 80 -0.89 -15.95 -17.50
C SER A 80 -2.32 -15.49 -17.16
N GLY A 81 -3.00 -14.88 -18.13
CA GLY A 81 -4.38 -14.42 -17.99
C GLY A 81 -4.57 -13.06 -17.29
N VAL A 82 -3.55 -12.49 -16.62
CA VAL A 82 -3.75 -11.23 -15.87
C VAL A 82 -4.11 -10.06 -16.79
N GLN A 83 -3.49 -9.95 -17.97
CA GLN A 83 -3.84 -8.91 -18.93
C GLN A 83 -5.25 -9.09 -19.48
N GLU A 84 -5.62 -10.34 -19.80
CA GLU A 84 -6.96 -10.69 -20.29
C GLU A 84 -8.02 -10.38 -19.24
N ILE A 85 -7.74 -10.64 -17.97
CA ILE A 85 -8.62 -10.30 -16.84
C ILE A 85 -8.79 -8.78 -16.71
N ILE A 86 -7.70 -8.01 -16.77
CA ILE A 86 -7.75 -6.54 -16.69
C ILE A 86 -8.56 -5.97 -17.86
N ASP A 87 -8.29 -6.41 -19.08
CA ASP A 87 -8.98 -5.93 -20.28
C ASP A 87 -10.46 -6.34 -20.27
N PHE A 88 -10.75 -7.58 -19.89
CA PHE A 88 -12.12 -8.06 -19.73
C PHE A 88 -12.89 -7.24 -18.71
N TRP A 89 -12.31 -7.00 -17.52
CA TRP A 89 -12.96 -6.22 -16.47
C TRP A 89 -13.23 -4.80 -16.90
N LYS A 90 -12.29 -4.18 -17.62
CA LYS A 90 -12.50 -2.86 -18.21
C LYS A 90 -13.72 -2.86 -19.16
N ILE A 91 -13.77 -3.79 -20.11
CA ILE A 91 -14.87 -3.90 -21.09
C ILE A 91 -16.20 -4.14 -20.37
N GLU A 92 -16.21 -5.03 -19.37
CA GLU A 92 -17.39 -5.30 -18.55
C GLU A 92 -17.92 -4.01 -17.92
N LEU A 93 -17.06 -3.22 -17.26
CA LEU A 93 -17.47 -1.97 -16.63
C LEU A 93 -17.95 -0.90 -17.60
N GLU A 94 -17.36 -0.82 -18.80
CA GLU A 94 -17.79 0.10 -19.86
C GLU A 94 -19.14 -0.28 -20.47
N SER A 95 -19.50 -1.57 -20.43
CA SER A 95 -20.78 -2.06 -20.96
C SER A 95 -21.97 -1.79 -20.02
N GLN A 96 -21.69 -1.44 -18.77
CA GLN A 96 -22.69 -1.26 -17.71
C GLN A 96 -23.18 0.19 -17.65
N PRO A 97 -24.43 0.43 -17.19
CA PRO A 97 -24.92 1.79 -17.02
C PRO A 97 -24.07 2.55 -15.97
N PRO A 98 -23.97 3.89 -16.07
CA PRO A 98 -23.17 4.71 -15.13
C PRO A 98 -23.60 4.61 -13.66
N GLN A 99 -24.82 4.13 -13.41
CA GLN A 99 -25.39 3.94 -12.08
C GLN A 99 -26.23 2.65 -12.04
N PRO A 100 -26.26 1.94 -10.90
CA PRO A 100 -25.49 2.19 -9.68
C PRO A 100 -24.00 1.88 -9.88
N ILE A 101 -23.12 2.65 -9.25
CA ILE A 101 -21.69 2.34 -9.20
C ILE A 101 -21.48 1.10 -8.32
N PHE A 102 -20.81 0.09 -8.86
CA PHE A 102 -20.45 -1.13 -8.11
C PHE A 102 -18.93 -1.40 -8.10
N ASP A 103 -18.15 -0.61 -8.83
CA ASP A 103 -16.69 -0.67 -8.82
C ASP A 103 -16.05 0.72 -8.68
N ILE A 104 -14.87 0.78 -8.05
CA ILE A 104 -14.17 2.05 -7.82
C ILE A 104 -13.79 2.76 -9.13
N THR A 105 -13.53 2.01 -10.19
CA THR A 105 -13.08 2.56 -11.46
C THR A 105 -14.19 3.28 -12.24
N GLN A 106 -15.47 3.01 -11.92
CA GLN A 106 -16.62 3.75 -12.46
C GLN A 106 -16.80 5.11 -11.78
N GLY A 107 -16.15 5.36 -10.65
CA GLY A 107 -16.26 6.62 -9.92
C GLY A 107 -15.72 7.82 -10.71
N SER A 108 -16.38 8.96 -10.62
CA SER A 108 -15.95 10.21 -11.28
C SER A 108 -14.53 10.63 -10.91
N MET A 109 -14.13 10.38 -9.66
CA MET A 109 -12.77 10.63 -9.18
C MET A 109 -11.74 9.73 -9.89
N TRP A 110 -12.09 8.47 -10.14
CA TRP A 110 -11.21 7.57 -10.89
C TRP A 110 -11.02 8.08 -12.31
N GLN A 111 -12.09 8.42 -13.01
CA GLN A 111 -12.00 8.97 -14.38
C GLN A 111 -11.14 10.24 -14.46
N THR A 112 -11.16 11.07 -13.40
CA THR A 112 -10.34 12.28 -13.30
C THR A 112 -8.87 11.97 -13.06
N ILE A 113 -8.57 11.05 -12.14
CA ILE A 113 -7.20 10.72 -11.75
C ILE A 113 -6.55 9.74 -12.73
N PHE A 114 -7.33 8.92 -13.43
CA PHE A 114 -6.92 7.86 -14.33
C PHE A 114 -7.48 8.11 -15.73
N PRO A 115 -7.13 9.23 -16.39
CA PRO A 115 -7.63 9.51 -17.72
C PRO A 115 -7.19 8.42 -18.68
N GLU A 116 -8.14 7.93 -19.46
CA GLU A 116 -7.86 6.98 -20.51
C GLU A 116 -7.05 7.67 -21.62
N GLU A 117 -5.97 7.02 -22.04
CA GLU A 117 -5.27 7.41 -23.25
C GLU A 117 -5.45 6.30 -24.27
N ASN A 118 -6.04 6.62 -25.43
CA ASN A 118 -6.31 5.72 -26.56
C ASN A 118 -5.02 5.27 -27.28
N THR A 119 -4.07 4.71 -26.54
CA THR A 119 -2.84 4.18 -27.10
C THR A 119 -2.67 2.72 -26.71
N ASN A 120 -2.57 1.84 -27.70
CA ASN A 120 -2.32 0.39 -27.52
C ASN A 120 -0.96 0.07 -26.88
N ARG A 121 -0.23 1.04 -26.31
CA ARG A 121 1.09 0.84 -25.67
C ARG A 121 1.20 1.56 -24.34
N ARG A 122 0.08 1.90 -23.72
CA ARG A 122 0.05 2.52 -22.40
C ARG A 122 -0.98 1.83 -21.52
N LEU A 123 -0.54 1.41 -20.35
CA LEU A 123 -1.38 0.80 -19.33
C LEU A 123 -1.31 1.66 -18.07
N VAL A 124 -2.45 2.17 -17.60
CA VAL A 124 -2.53 2.95 -16.37
C VAL A 124 -3.20 2.09 -15.30
N LEU A 125 -2.47 1.81 -14.22
CA LEU A 125 -2.93 0.94 -13.14
C LEU A 125 -3.10 1.72 -11.84
N GLY A 126 -4.25 1.56 -11.21
CA GLY A 126 -4.54 2.05 -9.88
C GLY A 126 -4.25 0.98 -8.84
N PHE A 127 -3.61 1.39 -7.75
CA PHE A 127 -3.32 0.52 -6.62
C PHE A 127 -3.96 1.05 -5.35
N SER A 128 -4.39 0.15 -4.47
CA SER A 128 -4.60 0.46 -3.07
C SER A 128 -3.32 0.18 -2.28
N LEU A 129 -3.06 0.98 -1.25
CA LEU A 129 -2.02 0.76 -0.26
C LEU A 129 -2.71 0.34 1.03
N PHE A 130 -2.38 -0.84 1.53
CA PHE A 130 -2.80 -1.32 2.84
C PHE A 130 -1.66 -1.20 3.85
N ILE A 131 -1.94 -0.61 5.02
CA ILE A 131 -1.00 -0.55 6.13
C ILE A 131 -1.74 -0.84 7.43
N ASP A 132 -1.23 -1.79 8.22
CA ASP A 132 -1.77 -2.14 9.53
C ASP A 132 -0.67 -2.71 10.45
N TRP A 133 -0.89 -2.63 11.77
CA TRP A 133 0.00 -3.07 12.83
C TRP A 133 -0.63 -4.17 13.68
N PHE A 134 -0.05 -5.37 13.61
CA PHE A 134 -0.54 -6.54 14.31
C PHE A 134 0.34 -6.89 15.51
N ASN A 135 -0.26 -7.35 16.60
CA ASN A 135 0.50 -7.91 17.73
C ASN A 135 0.84 -9.38 17.46
N THR A 136 2.12 -9.68 17.30
CA THR A 136 2.62 -11.02 16.94
C THR A 136 2.64 -12.02 18.09
N LEU A 137 2.58 -11.55 19.34
CA LEU A 137 2.67 -12.41 20.54
C LEU A 137 1.30 -12.78 21.15
N LYS A 138 0.22 -12.71 20.37
CA LYS A 138 -1.18 -12.90 20.80
C LYS A 138 -1.62 -11.92 21.90
N ASN A 139 -2.91 -11.60 21.95
CA ASN A 139 -3.45 -10.66 22.94
C ASN A 139 -3.62 -11.31 24.32
N LYS A 140 -2.52 -11.63 25.00
CA LYS A 140 -2.55 -11.91 26.45
C LYS A 140 -2.41 -10.59 27.21
N LEU A 141 -3.36 -10.30 28.09
CA LEU A 141 -3.42 -9.07 28.91
C LEU A 141 -2.15 -8.79 29.73
N SER A 142 -1.31 -9.80 29.98
CA SER A 142 -0.05 -9.71 30.73
C SER A 142 1.22 -9.98 29.89
N GLY A 143 1.10 -10.11 28.56
CA GLY A 143 2.21 -10.45 27.67
C GLY A 143 2.97 -9.24 27.12
N ARG A 144 4.26 -9.43 26.77
CA ARG A 144 5.04 -8.45 25.99
C ARG A 144 4.34 -8.18 24.66
N GLN A 145 4.05 -6.92 24.36
CA GLN A 145 3.49 -6.53 23.07
C GLN A 145 4.62 -6.38 22.04
N LEU A 146 4.59 -7.21 21.00
CA LEU A 146 5.49 -7.10 19.85
C LEU A 146 4.66 -6.80 18.62
N SER A 147 4.61 -5.53 18.23
CA SER A 147 3.85 -5.07 17.07
C SER A 147 4.67 -5.31 15.80
N MET A 148 4.06 -5.82 14.73
CA MET A 148 4.64 -5.88 13.39
C MET A 148 3.70 -5.20 12.41
N GLY A 149 4.26 -4.34 11.56
CA GLY A 149 3.49 -3.66 10.52
C GLY A 149 3.59 -4.41 9.20
N VAL A 150 2.52 -4.40 8.41
CA VAL A 150 2.53 -4.89 7.02
C VAL A 150 2.22 -3.73 6.09
N ILE A 151 2.98 -3.63 5.00
CA ILE A 151 2.69 -2.73 3.89
C ILE A 151 2.39 -3.61 2.68
N ALA A 152 1.15 -3.55 2.20
CA ALA A 152 0.71 -4.31 1.03
C ALA A 152 0.11 -3.41 -0.04
N LEU A 153 0.23 -3.80 -1.31
CA LEU A 153 -0.43 -3.11 -2.43
C LEU A 153 -1.23 -4.10 -3.26
N ASN A 154 -2.40 -3.65 -3.73
CA ASN A 154 -3.29 -4.44 -4.58
C ASN A 154 -3.69 -3.66 -5.83
N CYS A 155 -3.73 -4.33 -6.97
CA CYS A 155 -4.15 -3.74 -8.25
C CYS A 155 -5.68 -3.64 -8.29
N LEU A 156 -6.20 -2.42 -8.43
CA LEU A 156 -7.63 -2.11 -8.47
C LEU A 156 -8.22 -2.19 -9.89
N ASN A 157 -7.41 -2.57 -10.87
CA ASN A 157 -7.86 -2.84 -12.24
C ASN A 157 -8.30 -4.30 -12.43
N LEU A 158 -8.16 -5.14 -11.41
CA LEU A 158 -8.72 -6.49 -11.42
C LEU A 158 -10.20 -6.44 -11.00
N PRO A 159 -11.00 -7.47 -11.28
CA PRO A 159 -12.32 -7.60 -10.67
C PRO A 159 -12.29 -7.62 -9.13
N PRO A 160 -13.33 -7.15 -8.43
CA PRO A 160 -13.40 -7.13 -6.97
C PRO A 160 -13.04 -8.45 -6.27
N PRO A 161 -13.46 -9.63 -6.75
CA PRO A 161 -13.08 -10.91 -6.14
C PRO A 161 -11.58 -11.22 -6.19
N LEU A 162 -10.83 -10.55 -7.09
CA LEU A 162 -9.40 -10.76 -7.30
C LEU A 162 -8.53 -9.70 -6.61
N HIS A 163 -9.10 -8.55 -6.22
CA HIS A 163 -8.36 -7.44 -5.59
C HIS A 163 -7.47 -7.87 -4.43
N TYR A 164 -7.97 -8.77 -3.57
CA TYR A 164 -7.30 -9.14 -2.32
C TYR A 164 -6.87 -10.62 -2.29
N GLN A 165 -6.81 -11.25 -3.46
CA GLN A 165 -6.22 -12.58 -3.54
C GLN A 165 -4.72 -12.47 -3.30
N THR A 166 -4.22 -13.24 -2.33
CA THR A 166 -2.81 -13.21 -1.90
C THR A 166 -1.84 -13.37 -3.07
N LYS A 167 -2.18 -14.17 -4.08
CA LYS A 167 -1.38 -14.32 -5.30
C LYS A 167 -1.20 -13.02 -6.10
N TYR A 168 -2.09 -12.03 -5.99
CA TYR A 168 -1.98 -10.73 -6.69
C TYR A 168 -1.69 -9.57 -5.73
N THR A 169 -1.38 -9.87 -4.47
CA THR A 169 -1.00 -8.87 -3.47
C THR A 169 0.51 -8.72 -3.44
N LEU A 170 0.99 -7.49 -3.63
CA LEU A 170 2.38 -7.14 -3.37
C LEU A 170 2.57 -6.93 -1.86
N ILE A 171 3.41 -7.72 -1.21
CA ILE A 171 3.88 -7.41 0.14
C ILE A 171 5.13 -6.54 0.02
N PHE A 172 4.93 -5.22 -0.05
CA PHE A 172 6.03 -4.28 -0.22
C PHE A 172 7.01 -4.34 0.93
N GLY A 173 6.54 -4.53 2.17
CA GLY A 173 7.45 -4.74 3.28
C GLY A 173 6.79 -5.13 4.59
N ILE A 174 7.57 -5.79 5.45
CA ILE A 174 7.17 -6.20 6.79
C ILE A 174 8.02 -5.43 7.79
N ILE A 175 7.38 -4.57 8.58
CA ILE A 175 8.02 -3.68 9.53
C ILE A 175 8.17 -4.41 10.87
N PRO A 176 9.38 -4.76 11.32
CA PRO A 176 9.58 -5.34 12.64
C PRO A 176 9.38 -4.25 13.70
N GLY A 177 8.55 -4.50 14.70
CA GLY A 177 8.35 -3.55 15.80
C GLY A 177 8.72 -4.13 17.14
N THR A 178 9.62 -3.43 17.84
CA THR A 178 9.83 -3.65 19.27
C THR A 178 8.90 -2.77 20.14
N LYS A 179 8.30 -1.72 19.56
CA LYS A 179 7.21 -0.83 20.08
C LYS A 179 6.54 -0.11 18.88
N LEU A 180 5.27 0.32 19.01
CA LEU A 180 4.55 1.09 17.99
C LEU A 180 5.43 2.25 17.43
N PRO A 181 5.56 2.36 16.10
CA PRO A 181 6.35 3.43 15.51
C PRO A 181 5.70 4.80 15.81
N LYS A 182 6.50 5.78 16.22
CA LYS A 182 6.05 7.18 16.27
C LYS A 182 5.76 7.65 14.83
N MET A 183 4.88 8.63 14.64
CA MET A 183 4.61 9.29 13.35
C MET A 183 5.86 9.54 12.48
N PHE A 184 6.95 10.05 13.07
CA PHE A 184 8.22 10.27 12.36
C PHE A 184 8.84 8.98 11.78
N THR A 185 8.65 7.85 12.46
CA THR A 185 9.14 6.54 12.01
C THR A 185 8.33 6.04 10.81
N VAL A 186 7.00 6.25 10.77
CA VAL A 186 6.13 5.83 9.65
C VAL A 186 6.53 6.53 8.35
N ASN A 187 6.74 7.85 8.36
CA ASN A 187 7.20 8.58 7.17
C ASN A 187 8.54 8.09 6.63
N ASN A 188 9.48 7.74 7.51
CA ASN A 188 10.77 7.19 7.08
C ASN A 188 10.65 5.76 6.54
N ILE A 189 9.70 4.97 7.04
CA ILE A 189 9.39 3.63 6.53
C ILE A 189 8.76 3.73 5.14
N LEU A 190 7.85 4.68 4.92
CA LEU A 190 7.13 4.84 3.65
C LEU A 190 7.91 5.58 2.57
N GLY A 191 8.93 6.37 2.95
CA GLY A 191 9.76 7.13 2.00
C GLY A 191 10.25 6.33 0.77
N PRO A 192 10.78 5.11 0.93
CA PRO A 192 11.13 4.24 -0.20
C PRO A 192 9.95 3.91 -1.12
N LEU A 193 8.80 3.53 -0.55
CA LEU A 193 7.59 3.23 -1.33
C LEU A 193 7.09 4.46 -2.08
N VAL A 194 7.01 5.61 -1.40
CA VAL A 194 6.58 6.89 -2.00
C VAL A 194 7.49 7.26 -3.16
N LYS A 195 8.82 7.14 -3.00
CA LYS A 195 9.76 7.37 -4.09
C LYS A 195 9.46 6.44 -5.27
N LYS A 196 9.18 5.17 -5.01
CA LYS A 196 8.89 4.20 -6.08
C LYS A 196 7.58 4.48 -6.80
N LEU A 197 6.54 4.86 -6.07
CA LEU A 197 5.26 5.30 -6.63
C LEU A 197 5.45 6.54 -7.52
N LEU A 198 6.24 7.52 -7.08
CA LEU A 198 6.54 8.72 -7.89
C LEU A 198 7.33 8.39 -9.16
N GLU A 199 8.23 7.41 -9.11
CA GLU A 199 8.94 6.90 -10.30
C GLU A 199 7.96 6.23 -11.27
N LEU A 200 7.14 5.30 -10.78
CA LEU A 200 6.19 4.54 -11.61
C LEU A 200 5.03 5.39 -12.14
N ASN A 201 4.69 6.50 -11.46
CA ASN A 201 3.69 7.47 -11.94
C ASN A 201 4.17 8.23 -13.19
N LYS A 202 5.48 8.33 -13.42
CA LYS A 202 6.02 8.87 -14.69
C LYS A 202 5.91 7.87 -15.86
N GLY A 203 5.71 6.60 -15.52
CA GLY A 203 5.67 5.48 -16.45
C GLY A 203 7.00 4.72 -16.52
N ALA A 204 6.91 3.40 -16.66
CA ALA A 204 8.03 2.52 -16.91
C ALA A 204 7.73 1.63 -18.12
N ILE A 205 8.73 1.39 -18.97
CA ILE A 205 8.60 0.41 -20.05
C ILE A 205 8.75 -0.99 -19.46
N ILE A 206 7.69 -1.79 -19.56
CA ILE A 206 7.61 -3.17 -19.06
C ILE A 206 7.18 -4.07 -20.22
N PRO A 207 7.99 -5.06 -20.63
CA PRO A 207 7.56 -6.10 -21.55
C PRO A 207 6.42 -6.91 -20.95
N ILE A 208 5.35 -7.08 -21.73
CA ILE A 208 4.18 -7.87 -21.34
C ILE A 208 3.77 -8.77 -22.52
N PRO A 209 3.11 -9.92 -22.32
CA PRO A 209 2.71 -10.84 -23.38
C PRO A 209 2.16 -10.20 -24.66
N LYS A 210 1.21 -9.25 -24.55
CA LYS A 210 0.62 -8.56 -25.72
C LYS A 210 1.58 -7.57 -26.39
N HIS A 211 2.59 -7.09 -25.67
CA HIS A 211 3.61 -6.15 -26.16
C HIS A 211 5.02 -6.55 -25.72
N PRO A 212 5.65 -7.54 -26.40
CA PRO A 212 6.99 -8.03 -26.05
C PRO A 212 8.07 -6.96 -26.15
N SER A 213 7.88 -5.95 -27.01
CA SER A 213 8.78 -4.79 -27.13
C SER A 213 8.65 -3.77 -26.00
N GLY A 214 7.71 -3.98 -25.07
CA GLY A 214 7.45 -3.09 -23.94
C GLY A 214 6.15 -2.29 -24.09
N CYS A 215 5.43 -2.20 -22.98
CA CYS A 215 4.29 -1.30 -22.77
C CYS A 215 4.69 -0.23 -21.74
N LYS A 216 4.24 1.02 -21.93
CA LYS A 216 4.42 2.08 -20.93
C LYS A 216 3.39 1.87 -19.82
N VAL A 217 3.83 1.30 -18.70
CA VAL A 217 3.02 1.07 -17.52
C VAL A 217 3.16 2.26 -16.57
N VAL A 218 2.04 2.92 -16.26
CA VAL A 218 1.93 4.01 -15.29
C VAL A 218 1.20 3.49 -14.06
N VAL A 219 1.76 3.70 -12.88
CA VAL A 219 1.12 3.31 -11.61
C VAL A 219 0.69 4.55 -10.86
N LYS A 220 -0.54 4.56 -10.34
CA LYS A 220 -1.03 5.59 -9.42
C LYS A 220 -1.63 4.95 -8.18
N LEU A 221 -1.47 5.63 -7.05
CA LEU A 221 -2.10 5.23 -5.80
C LEU A 221 -3.52 5.82 -5.76
N ALA A 222 -4.53 4.96 -5.76
CA ALA A 222 -5.94 5.38 -5.76
C ALA A 222 -6.54 5.44 -4.36
N ALA A 223 -6.13 4.52 -3.48
CA ALA A 223 -6.71 4.38 -2.16
C ALA A 223 -5.66 4.04 -1.11
N LEU A 224 -5.86 4.55 0.10
CA LEU A 224 -5.20 4.08 1.31
C LEU A 224 -6.24 3.32 2.15
N ILE A 225 -5.91 2.08 2.51
CA ILE A 225 -6.77 1.15 3.23
C ILE A 225 -6.05 0.74 4.51
N GLY A 226 -6.80 0.57 5.59
CA GLY A 226 -6.28 0.17 6.89
C GLY A 226 -7.30 0.55 7.96
N ASP A 227 -6.99 0.22 9.21
CA ASP A 227 -7.80 0.76 10.30
C ASP A 227 -7.63 2.30 10.39
N ILE A 228 -8.57 2.96 11.06
CA ILE A 228 -8.57 4.43 11.17
C ILE A 228 -7.27 4.92 11.81
N VAL A 229 -6.71 4.16 12.76
CA VAL A 229 -5.49 4.56 13.48
C VAL A 229 -4.29 4.54 12.53
N ALA A 230 -4.05 3.43 11.86
CA ALA A 230 -2.99 3.23 10.88
C ALA A 230 -3.07 4.23 9.74
N THR A 231 -4.26 4.38 9.15
CA THR A 231 -4.45 5.30 8.02
C THR A 231 -4.20 6.73 8.43
N HIS A 232 -4.71 7.18 9.59
CA HIS A 232 -4.46 8.52 10.12
C HIS A 232 -2.98 8.76 10.41
N GLU A 233 -2.24 7.76 10.92
CA GLU A 233 -0.81 7.86 11.13
C GLU A 233 -0.03 8.05 9.82
N VAL A 234 -0.46 7.39 8.75
CA VAL A 234 0.21 7.44 7.44
C VAL A 234 -0.01 8.78 6.74
N VAL A 235 -1.23 9.28 6.75
CA VAL A 235 -1.60 10.53 6.06
C VAL A 235 -1.40 11.79 6.91
N GLY A 236 -1.10 11.62 8.21
CA GLY A 236 -0.95 12.71 9.16
C GLY A 236 -2.26 13.35 9.60
N PHE A 237 -3.37 12.63 9.54
CA PHE A 237 -4.66 13.12 10.05
C PHE A 237 -4.72 13.08 11.57
N MET A 238 -5.57 13.94 12.13
CA MET A 238 -5.81 14.00 13.57
C MET A 238 -6.48 12.71 14.05
N SER A 239 -6.16 12.24 15.26
CA SER A 239 -6.77 11.03 15.85
C SER A 239 -8.30 11.05 15.75
N HIS A 240 -8.92 9.87 15.67
CA HIS A 240 -10.37 9.70 15.79
C HIS A 240 -10.95 10.31 17.08
N SER A 241 -10.11 10.49 18.11
CA SER A 241 -10.45 11.13 19.39
C SER A 241 -10.22 12.64 19.42
N ALA A 242 -9.77 13.24 18.33
CA ALA A 242 -9.53 14.68 18.25
C ALA A 242 -10.85 15.47 18.22
N GLN A 243 -10.77 16.73 18.68
CA GLN A 243 -11.90 17.66 18.58
C GLN A 243 -12.37 17.86 17.14
N ARG A 244 -11.47 17.77 16.15
CA ARG A 244 -11.80 17.69 14.72
C ARG A 244 -11.20 16.41 14.17
N PHE A 245 -12.04 15.40 14.02
CA PHE A 245 -11.64 14.04 13.65
C PHE A 245 -11.88 13.75 12.17
N CYS A 246 -12.82 14.47 11.54
CA CYS A 246 -13.11 14.31 10.11
C CYS A 246 -12.08 15.08 9.29
N THR A 247 -11.69 14.48 8.18
CA THR A 247 -10.66 14.97 7.25
C THR A 247 -11.26 15.80 6.13
N TRP A 248 -12.59 15.74 6.00
CA TRP A 248 -13.38 16.41 4.97
C TRP A 248 -14.17 17.60 5.50
N CYS A 249 -14.65 17.51 6.75
CA CYS A 249 -15.46 18.56 7.36
C CYS A 249 -14.86 19.07 8.66
N GLU A 250 -15.16 20.31 9.01
CA GLU A 250 -14.66 20.97 10.23
C GLU A 250 -15.51 20.68 11.48
N VAL A 251 -16.41 19.71 11.40
CA VAL A 251 -17.35 19.33 12.47
C VAL A 251 -16.57 18.88 13.70
N GLN A 252 -16.99 19.38 14.86
CA GLN A 252 -16.39 19.00 16.13
C GLN A 252 -16.87 17.63 16.61
N GLY A 253 -16.05 16.92 17.39
CA GLY A 253 -16.39 15.65 18.02
C GLY A 253 -17.65 15.67 18.88
N SER A 254 -18.04 16.84 19.38
CA SER A 254 -19.28 17.08 20.13
C SER A 254 -20.54 17.22 19.27
N LYS A 255 -20.39 17.34 17.94
CA LYS A 255 -21.46 17.66 16.97
C LYS A 255 -21.52 16.65 15.83
N LYS A 256 -21.27 15.37 16.10
CA LYS A 256 -21.13 14.33 15.06
C LYS A 256 -22.37 14.19 14.18
N GLU A 257 -23.53 14.55 14.70
CA GLU A 257 -24.80 14.62 13.97
C GLU A 257 -24.79 15.66 12.83
N GLU A 258 -23.89 16.65 12.87
CA GLU A 258 -23.70 17.65 11.80
C GLU A 258 -22.76 17.16 10.68
N LEU A 259 -22.24 15.93 10.77
CA LEU A 259 -21.44 15.33 9.71
C LEU A 259 -22.25 15.28 8.41
N LYS A 260 -21.68 15.87 7.37
CA LYS A 260 -22.22 15.79 6.02
C LYS A 260 -21.45 14.71 5.28
N LEU A 261 -22.17 13.88 4.54
CA LEU A 261 -21.57 13.11 3.45
C LEU A 261 -20.81 14.10 2.56
N GLY A 262 -19.53 13.80 2.29
CA GLY A 262 -18.71 14.62 1.42
C GLY A 262 -19.45 14.82 0.10
N ARG A 263 -19.70 16.08 -0.27
CA ARG A 263 -20.14 16.39 -1.63
C ARG A 263 -18.93 16.26 -2.53
N LEU A 264 -18.95 15.23 -3.37
CA LEU A 264 -18.02 15.03 -4.48
C LEU A 264 -18.43 15.91 -5.66
#